data_AF-A0A367ZK24-F1
#
_entry.id   AF-A0A367ZK24-F1
#
_cell.length_a   1.000
_cell.length_b   1.000
_cell.length_c   1.000
_cell.angle_alpha   90.00
_cell.angle_beta   90.00
_cell.angle_gamma   90.00
#
_symmetry.space_group_name_H-M   'P 1'
#
loop_
_entity.id
_entity.type
_entity.pdbx_description
1 polymer ?
#
loop_
_entity_poly.entity_id
_entity_poly.type
_entity_poly.pdbx_seq_one_letter_code
_entity_poly.pdbx_strand_id
1 'polypeptide(L)'
;MQDLERLLLEWFDREGRRLPWRETRDPYAILVSEIMLQQTQVSRVVPYFRAWLERFPDWAALAAAPTAEVLRAWSGLGYNRRALMLQEAARTVVRQGVPTTEDGWRALKGLGPYTAAAVTLFLTGQPTVPIDTNLRRVGGRLGLGKPFPDPADDPAIRRCLAPWLQATRRPADLVQALFDLASRLCTKAPRCSECPAQAACRAAPLFREGRVAIPRRSVRRANERHHADKPHPDRIYRGRILRLVTTEGAVPVAGLGPRIDPGFQPDRDTAWLEAMLARLIADGLLRRTRGQLRLPATPARPALRDRAPRPASLELPRGAFRKPHDQPDGFGRLNMGASRQRCQRRLLRPCRWRSVRRRGAVGGGSGSRGRPPWRHPRYQRSPPALAALLEGASRQPLNLPPERATLRRKRSRKGLPAPDRSRECWNSSKT
;
A
#
# COMPACT_ATOMS: atom_id res chain seq x y z
N MET A 1 -16.08 15.21 -21.21
CA MET A 1 -15.30 14.51 -20.15
C MET A 1 -14.53 15.49 -19.25
N GLN A 2 -14.84 16.80 -19.28
CA GLN A 2 -14.03 17.88 -18.69
C GLN A 2 -14.28 18.18 -17.19
N ASP A 3 -15.17 17.44 -16.50
CA ASP A 3 -15.52 17.76 -15.10
C ASP A 3 -15.16 16.66 -14.09
N LEU A 4 -14.58 15.55 -14.54
CA LEU A 4 -14.33 14.40 -13.67
C LEU A 4 -13.25 14.67 -12.62
N GLU A 5 -12.17 15.35 -13.01
CA GLU A 5 -11.13 15.79 -12.07
C GLU A 5 -11.70 16.74 -11.01
N ARG A 6 -12.57 17.68 -11.39
CA ARG A 6 -13.24 18.61 -10.48
C ARG A 6 -14.09 17.85 -9.46
N LEU A 7 -14.95 16.94 -9.92
CA LEU A 7 -15.80 16.12 -9.05
C LEU A 7 -14.99 15.26 -8.07
N LEU A 8 -13.85 14.71 -8.53
CA LEU A 8 -12.95 13.93 -7.68
C LEU A 8 -12.26 14.80 -6.62
N LEU A 9 -11.84 16.01 -6.99
CA LEU A 9 -11.22 16.96 -6.07
C LEU A 9 -12.23 17.50 -5.05
N GLU A 10 -13.44 17.87 -5.46
CA GLU A 10 -14.52 18.29 -4.54
C GLU A 10 -14.90 17.19 -3.56
N TRP A 11 -14.97 15.94 -4.04
CA TRP A 11 -15.16 14.79 -3.16
C TRP A 11 -13.99 14.62 -2.19
N PHE A 12 -12.76 14.77 -2.66
CA PHE A 12 -11.56 14.65 -1.83
C PHE A 12 -11.46 15.75 -0.77
N ASP A 13 -11.88 16.97 -1.07
CA ASP A 13 -11.90 18.06 -0.09
C ASP A 13 -12.87 17.78 1.07
N ARG A 14 -13.96 17.05 0.81
CA ARG A 14 -14.95 16.65 1.82
C ARG A 14 -14.62 15.36 2.54
N GLU A 15 -14.14 14.35 1.81
CA GLU A 15 -14.03 12.96 2.27
C GLU A 15 -12.58 12.47 2.39
N GLY A 16 -11.61 13.27 1.95
CA GLY A 16 -10.19 12.91 1.93
C GLY A 16 -9.66 12.61 3.32
N ARG A 17 -8.87 11.54 3.44
CA ARG A 17 -8.23 11.18 4.71
C ARG A 17 -7.12 12.18 5.05
N ARG A 18 -7.13 12.70 6.28
CA ARG A 18 -5.99 13.41 6.86
C ARG A 18 -4.95 12.40 7.33
N LEU A 19 -3.78 12.42 6.72
CA LEU A 19 -2.69 11.49 6.99
C LEU A 19 -1.40 12.30 7.24
N PRO A 20 -0.55 11.92 8.21
CA PRO A 20 0.60 12.75 8.60
C PRO A 20 1.54 13.12 7.44
N TRP A 21 1.73 12.20 6.49
CA TRP A 21 2.58 12.42 5.31
C TRP A 21 1.93 13.27 4.20
N ARG A 22 0.62 13.54 4.27
CA ARG A 22 -0.08 14.48 3.37
C ARG A 22 0.00 15.92 3.87
N GLU A 23 0.43 16.13 5.11
CA GLU A 23 0.47 17.44 5.78
C GLU A 23 1.90 18.03 5.80
N THR A 24 2.83 17.44 5.05
CA THR A 24 4.22 17.86 4.95
C THR A 24 4.68 17.96 3.50
N ARG A 25 5.70 18.78 3.26
CA ARG A 25 6.43 18.89 1.98
C ARG A 25 7.89 18.45 2.11
N ASP A 26 8.27 17.90 3.26
CA ASP A 26 9.61 17.40 3.49
C ASP A 26 9.88 16.14 2.61
N PRO A 27 10.88 16.18 1.71
CA PRO A 27 11.27 15.04 0.88
C PRO A 27 11.63 13.79 1.69
N TYR A 28 12.21 13.97 2.87
CA TYR A 28 12.53 12.86 3.75
C TYR A 28 11.26 12.17 4.25
N ALA A 29 10.38 12.92 4.91
CA ALA A 29 9.10 12.40 5.40
C ALA A 29 8.25 11.77 4.30
N ILE A 30 8.18 12.38 3.11
CA ILE A 30 7.41 11.82 1.98
C ILE A 30 8.00 10.48 1.54
N LEU A 31 9.31 10.37 1.32
CA LEU A 31 9.93 9.09 0.92
C LEU A 31 9.75 8.00 1.99
N VAL A 32 9.92 8.34 3.27
CA VAL A 32 9.70 7.42 4.39
C VAL A 32 8.28 6.83 4.31
N SER A 33 7.28 7.69 4.13
CA SER A 33 5.88 7.29 4.06
C SER A 33 5.60 6.36 2.86
N GLU A 34 6.12 6.69 1.68
CA GLU A 34 5.91 5.91 0.45
C GLU A 34 6.54 4.52 0.57
N ILE A 35 7.75 4.43 1.13
CA ILE A 35 8.40 3.14 1.37
C ILE A 35 7.62 2.34 2.42
N MET A 36 7.17 2.96 3.52
CA MET A 36 6.40 2.27 4.55
C MET A 36 5.06 1.73 4.03
N LEU A 37 4.36 2.47 3.16
CA LEU A 37 3.06 2.09 2.60
C LEU A 37 3.13 0.92 1.61
N GLN A 38 4.32 0.57 1.10
CA GLN A 38 4.47 -0.62 0.26
C GLN A 38 4.04 -1.89 1.01
N GLN A 39 2.99 -2.56 0.52
CA GLN A 39 2.49 -3.81 1.09
C GLN A 39 2.14 -3.73 2.59
N THR A 40 1.84 -2.52 3.10
CA THR A 40 1.53 -2.28 4.51
C THR A 40 0.30 -1.38 4.62
N GLN A 41 -0.64 -1.73 5.49
CA GLN A 41 -1.88 -0.96 5.65
C GLN A 41 -1.62 0.39 6.32
N VAL A 42 -2.34 1.42 5.87
CA VAL A 42 -2.25 2.81 6.37
C VAL A 42 -2.34 2.88 7.90
N SER A 43 -3.32 2.19 8.51
CA SER A 43 -3.52 2.19 9.97
C SER A 43 -2.32 1.66 10.75
N ARG A 44 -1.56 0.72 10.16
CA ARG A 44 -0.31 0.21 10.75
C ARG A 44 0.85 1.19 10.54
N VAL A 45 0.89 1.89 9.41
CA VAL A 45 1.97 2.82 9.07
C VAL A 45 1.94 4.08 9.93
N VAL A 46 0.76 4.65 10.23
CA VAL A 46 0.65 5.92 10.98
C VAL A 46 1.48 5.97 12.28
N PRO A 47 1.38 4.99 13.22
CA PRO A 47 2.18 5.03 14.44
C PRO A 47 3.69 4.82 14.17
N TYR A 48 4.05 3.97 13.21
CA TYR A 48 5.45 3.74 12.85
C TYR A 48 6.08 4.97 12.22
N PHE A 49 5.35 5.65 11.34
CA PHE A 49 5.79 6.87 10.69
C PHE A 49 6.12 7.97 11.71
N ARG A 50 5.24 8.19 12.69
CA ARG A 50 5.46 9.18 13.76
C ARG A 50 6.69 8.85 14.60
N ALA A 51 6.77 7.62 15.12
CA ALA A 51 7.92 7.18 15.92
C ALA A 51 9.22 7.17 15.12
N TRP A 52 9.15 6.90 13.82
CA TRP A 52 10.31 6.95 12.93
C TRP A 52 10.84 8.35 12.77
N LEU A 53 9.98 9.33 12.47
CA LEU A 53 10.40 10.74 12.34
C LEU A 53 10.86 11.35 13.66
N GLU A 54 10.35 10.88 14.79
CA GLU A 54 10.88 11.27 16.10
C GLU A 54 12.31 10.77 16.32
N ARG A 55 12.58 9.51 15.95
CA ARG A 55 13.90 8.88 16.14
C ARG A 55 14.93 9.30 15.09
N PHE A 56 14.49 9.42 13.84
CA PHE A 56 15.30 9.76 12.68
C PHE A 56 14.59 10.93 11.98
N PRO A 57 14.82 12.19 12.41
CA PRO A 57 14.06 13.34 11.92
C PRO A 57 14.43 13.76 10.50
N ASP A 58 15.62 13.38 10.00
CA ASP A 58 16.12 13.79 8.70
C ASP A 58 17.02 12.72 8.04
N TRP A 59 17.48 13.04 6.83
CA TRP A 59 18.40 12.20 6.06
C TRP A 59 19.70 11.89 6.81
N ALA A 60 20.29 12.88 7.47
CA ALA A 60 21.58 12.75 8.14
C ALA A 60 21.47 11.83 9.37
N ALA A 61 20.42 11.99 10.17
CA ALA A 61 20.12 11.14 11.31
C ALA A 61 19.94 9.68 10.90
N LEU A 62 19.17 9.42 9.83
CA LEU A 62 18.99 8.05 9.35
C LEU A 62 20.28 7.46 8.73
N ALA A 63 21.02 8.26 7.96
CA ALA A 63 22.25 7.82 7.30
C ALA A 63 23.33 7.41 8.32
N ALA A 64 23.45 8.17 9.41
CA ALA A 64 24.41 7.95 10.50
C ALA A 64 23.96 6.88 11.51
N ALA A 65 22.66 6.59 11.61
CA ALA A 65 22.13 5.65 12.59
C ALA A 65 22.74 4.25 12.46
N PRO A 66 23.00 3.54 13.58
CA PRO A 66 23.40 2.15 13.53
C PRO A 66 22.35 1.29 12.82
N THR A 67 22.78 0.40 11.92
CA THR A 67 21.87 -0.49 11.18
C THR A 67 20.94 -1.29 12.10
N ALA A 68 21.45 -1.74 13.25
CA ALA A 68 20.65 -2.40 14.27
C ALA A 68 19.50 -1.53 14.80
N GLU A 69 19.71 -0.21 14.98
CA GLU A 69 18.66 0.69 15.43
C GLU A 69 17.59 0.94 14.38
N VAL A 70 18.00 1.08 13.12
CA VAL A 70 17.11 1.20 11.97
C VAL A 70 16.22 -0.05 11.86
N LEU A 71 16.81 -1.24 11.98
CA LEU A 71 16.05 -2.50 11.99
C LEU A 71 15.15 -2.65 13.21
N ARG A 72 15.56 -2.18 14.39
CA ARG A 72 14.71 -2.15 15.58
C ARG A 72 13.49 -1.26 15.39
N ALA A 73 13.68 -0.04 14.88
CA ALA A 73 12.58 0.90 14.62
C ALA A 73 11.61 0.40 13.54
N TRP A 74 12.09 -0.40 12.58
CA TRP A 74 11.24 -1.01 11.54
C TRP A 74 10.58 -2.32 11.99
N SER A 75 11.04 -2.91 13.09
CA SER A 75 10.63 -4.25 13.51
C SER A 75 9.13 -4.31 13.73
N GLY A 76 8.49 -5.28 13.08
CA GLY A 76 7.04 -5.42 13.09
C GLY A 76 6.33 -4.74 11.92
N LEU A 77 6.95 -3.89 11.11
CA LEU A 77 6.30 -3.34 9.90
C LEU A 77 6.27 -4.34 8.73
N GLY A 78 7.17 -5.34 8.76
CA GLY A 78 7.33 -6.34 7.71
C GLY A 78 8.21 -5.85 6.56
N TYR A 79 8.66 -6.78 5.72
CA TYR A 79 9.58 -6.49 4.61
C TYR A 79 10.80 -5.65 5.04
N ASN A 80 11.52 -6.12 6.07
CA ASN A 80 12.57 -5.35 6.77
C ASN A 80 13.71 -4.83 5.88
N ARG A 81 13.94 -5.44 4.71
CA ARG A 81 14.91 -4.95 3.71
C ARG A 81 14.59 -3.52 3.24
N ARG A 82 13.32 -3.09 3.30
CA ARG A 82 12.92 -1.71 3.02
C ARG A 82 13.58 -0.70 3.97
N ALA A 83 13.84 -1.07 5.22
CA ALA A 83 14.53 -0.22 6.18
C ALA A 83 16.00 0.02 5.75
N LEU A 84 16.68 -1.06 5.32
CA LEU A 84 18.05 -0.98 4.81
C LEU A 84 18.14 -0.18 3.51
N MET A 85 17.15 -0.38 2.63
CA MET A 85 17.02 0.39 1.38
C MET A 85 16.84 1.88 1.67
N LEU A 86 15.95 2.24 2.59
CA LEU A 86 15.71 3.63 3.00
C LEU A 86 16.95 4.24 3.66
N GLN A 87 17.67 3.49 4.49
CA GLN A 87 18.94 3.95 5.05
C GLN A 87 20.00 4.18 3.96
N GLU A 88 20.11 3.29 2.97
CA GLU A 88 21.07 3.46 1.87
C GLU A 88 20.70 4.64 0.96
N ALA A 89 19.40 4.85 0.70
CA ALA A 89 18.89 6.04 0.02
C ALA A 89 19.30 7.30 0.80
N ALA A 90 19.11 7.33 2.12
CA ALA A 90 19.51 8.47 2.95
C ALA A 90 21.02 8.74 2.90
N ARG A 91 21.86 7.70 2.95
CA ARG A 91 23.31 7.84 2.79
C ARG A 91 23.69 8.41 1.42
N THR A 92 22.98 8.02 0.37
CA THR A 92 23.21 8.53 -0.98
C THR A 92 22.80 10.00 -1.08
N VAL A 93 21.62 10.35 -0.55
CA VAL A 93 21.12 11.72 -0.50
C VAL A 93 22.05 12.65 0.29
N VAL A 94 22.60 12.21 1.42
CA VAL A 94 23.57 13.00 2.20
C VAL A 94 24.84 13.29 1.40
N ARG A 95 25.28 12.36 0.54
CA ARG A 95 26.50 12.54 -0.29
C ARG A 95 26.26 13.35 -1.56
N GLN A 96 25.09 13.20 -2.18
CA GLN A 96 24.83 13.67 -3.55
C GLN A 96 23.76 14.77 -3.63
N GLY A 97 23.09 15.08 -2.52
CA GLY A 97 21.95 15.99 -2.47
C GLY A 97 20.61 15.27 -2.66
N VAL A 98 19.53 15.98 -2.35
CA VAL A 98 18.15 15.48 -2.52
C VAL A 98 17.78 15.54 -4.02
N PRO A 99 17.36 14.44 -4.65
CA PRO A 99 16.90 14.47 -6.04
C PRO A 99 15.68 15.36 -6.23
N THR A 100 15.62 16.06 -7.36
CA THR A 100 14.49 16.92 -7.73
C THR A 100 13.71 16.41 -8.94
N THR A 101 14.21 15.35 -9.60
CA THR A 101 13.61 14.76 -10.82
C THR A 101 13.24 13.30 -10.61
N GLU A 102 12.27 12.80 -11.40
CA GLU A 102 11.88 11.39 -11.36
C GLU A 102 13.07 10.46 -11.62
N ASP A 103 13.92 10.78 -12.60
CA ASP A 103 15.11 9.98 -12.91
C ASP A 103 16.14 9.99 -11.77
N GLY A 104 16.31 11.13 -11.10
CA GLY A 104 17.15 11.22 -9.91
C GLY A 104 16.64 10.35 -8.76
N TRP A 105 15.32 10.33 -8.51
CA TRP A 105 14.72 9.42 -7.53
C TRP A 105 14.87 7.95 -7.94
N ARG A 106 14.71 7.63 -9.22
CA ARG A 106 14.85 6.28 -9.77
C ARG A 106 16.28 5.75 -9.72
N ALA A 107 17.28 6.63 -9.77
CA ALA A 107 18.68 6.26 -9.60
C ALA A 107 19.02 5.76 -8.18
N LEU A 108 18.20 6.11 -7.18
CA LEU A 108 18.39 5.59 -5.82
C LEU A 108 18.05 4.10 -5.76
N LYS A 109 19.01 3.30 -5.27
CA LYS A 109 18.89 1.84 -5.20
C LYS A 109 17.62 1.41 -4.46
N GLY A 110 16.77 0.66 -5.16
CA GLY A 110 15.53 0.10 -4.63
C GLY A 110 14.29 0.99 -4.80
N LEU A 111 14.43 2.20 -5.33
CA LEU A 111 13.28 3.01 -5.74
C LEU A 111 12.87 2.64 -7.16
N GLY A 112 11.73 1.96 -7.28
CA GLY A 112 11.15 1.59 -8.57
C GLY A 112 10.37 2.74 -9.24
N PRO A 113 9.85 2.51 -10.46
CA PRO A 113 9.12 3.52 -11.23
C PRO A 113 7.92 4.14 -10.48
N TYR A 114 7.20 3.34 -9.69
CA TYR A 114 6.12 3.84 -8.85
C TYR A 114 6.60 4.88 -7.83
N THR A 115 7.60 4.53 -7.01
CA THR A 115 8.05 5.40 -5.92
C THR A 115 8.66 6.69 -6.47
N ALA A 116 9.45 6.59 -7.54
CA ALA A 116 10.04 7.75 -8.20
C ALA A 116 8.95 8.72 -8.70
N ALA A 117 7.93 8.21 -9.41
CA ALA A 117 6.81 9.02 -9.87
C ALA A 117 6.04 9.64 -8.69
N ALA A 118 5.70 8.84 -7.67
CA ALA A 118 4.92 9.29 -6.52
C ALA A 118 5.63 10.41 -5.74
N VAL A 119 6.91 10.21 -5.42
CA VAL A 119 7.72 11.20 -4.71
C VAL A 119 7.87 12.48 -5.54
N THR A 120 8.13 12.35 -6.85
CA THR A 120 8.21 13.51 -7.75
C THR A 120 6.90 14.30 -7.76
N LEU A 121 5.76 13.63 -7.91
CA LEU A 121 4.44 14.26 -7.90
C LEU A 121 4.15 14.98 -6.57
N PHE A 122 4.39 14.33 -5.43
CA PHE A 122 4.03 14.89 -4.13
C PHE A 122 4.96 16.02 -3.68
N LEU A 123 6.22 16.02 -4.14
CA LEU A 123 7.18 17.08 -3.83
C LEU A 123 7.05 18.27 -4.77
N THR A 124 7.04 18.03 -6.07
CA THR A 124 7.17 19.10 -7.08
C THR A 124 5.84 19.53 -7.67
N GLY A 125 4.78 18.73 -7.49
CA GLY A 125 3.52 18.92 -8.21
C GLY A 125 3.59 18.56 -9.69
N GLN A 126 4.73 18.03 -10.19
CA GLN A 126 4.83 17.58 -11.57
C GLN A 126 3.81 16.45 -11.83
N PRO A 127 2.98 16.52 -12.90
CA PRO A 127 1.85 15.63 -13.13
C PRO A 127 2.25 14.23 -13.62
N THR A 128 2.96 13.46 -12.79
CA THR A 128 3.32 12.07 -13.05
C THR A 128 2.21 11.12 -12.57
N VAL A 129 2.10 9.93 -13.18
CA VAL A 129 1.05 8.94 -12.83
C VAL A 129 1.69 7.75 -12.09
N PRO A 130 1.67 7.72 -10.74
CA PRO A 130 2.25 6.64 -9.95
C PRO A 130 1.32 5.42 -9.88
N ILE A 131 1.44 4.50 -10.85
CA ILE A 131 0.56 3.33 -10.94
C ILE A 131 1.00 2.23 -9.96
N ASP A 132 0.22 2.04 -8.88
CA ASP A 132 0.25 0.83 -8.05
C ASP A 132 -0.98 -0.06 -8.35
N THR A 133 -1.23 -1.07 -7.52
CA THR A 133 -2.43 -1.93 -7.65
C THR A 133 -3.76 -1.19 -7.47
N ASN A 134 -3.80 -0.11 -6.68
CA ASN A 134 -4.99 0.69 -6.43
C ASN A 134 -5.27 1.62 -7.61
N LEU A 135 -4.27 2.38 -8.05
CA LEU A 135 -4.39 3.29 -9.17
C LEU A 135 -4.60 2.53 -10.49
N ARG A 136 -3.97 1.36 -10.66
CA ARG A 136 -4.26 0.46 -11.79
C ARG A 136 -5.73 0.07 -11.82
N ARG A 137 -6.29 -0.36 -10.67
CA ARG A 137 -7.69 -0.76 -10.57
C ARG A 137 -8.64 0.39 -10.88
N VAL A 138 -8.42 1.56 -10.27
CA VAL A 138 -9.28 2.73 -10.48
C VAL A 138 -9.12 3.26 -11.91
N GLY A 139 -7.89 3.48 -12.37
CA GLY A 139 -7.60 4.00 -13.70
C GLY A 139 -8.06 3.07 -14.83
N GLY A 140 -7.89 1.76 -14.70
CA GLY A 140 -8.39 0.80 -15.68
C GLY A 140 -9.93 0.76 -15.76
N ARG A 141 -10.62 0.87 -14.62
CA ARG A 141 -12.10 0.92 -14.60
C ARG A 141 -12.64 2.23 -15.15
N LEU A 142 -12.02 3.33 -14.74
CA LEU A 142 -12.46 4.68 -15.06
C LEU A 142 -12.13 5.04 -16.51
N GLY A 143 -10.88 4.82 -16.93
CA GLY A 143 -10.38 5.19 -18.26
C GLY A 143 -10.51 4.11 -19.33
N LEU A 144 -10.36 2.83 -18.98
CA LEU A 144 -10.41 1.73 -19.97
C LEU A 144 -11.71 0.93 -19.95
N GLY A 145 -12.57 1.11 -18.94
CA GLY A 145 -13.77 0.29 -18.75
C GLY A 145 -13.47 -1.16 -18.34
N LYS A 146 -12.20 -1.52 -18.09
CA LYS A 146 -11.78 -2.89 -17.75
C LYS A 146 -12.07 -3.16 -16.26
N PRO A 147 -12.94 -4.12 -15.90
CA PRO A 147 -13.29 -4.40 -14.49
C PRO A 147 -12.11 -4.89 -13.64
N PHE A 148 -11.19 -5.64 -14.26
CA PHE A 148 -9.99 -6.22 -13.65
C PHE A 148 -8.76 -5.98 -14.54
N PRO A 149 -8.16 -4.77 -14.47
CA PRO A 149 -6.93 -4.47 -15.20
C PRO A 149 -5.73 -5.16 -14.58
N ASP A 150 -4.73 -5.44 -15.40
CA ASP A 150 -3.48 -6.12 -15.08
C ASP A 150 -2.28 -5.24 -15.48
N PRO A 151 -1.03 -5.60 -15.11
CA PRO A 151 0.14 -4.76 -15.39
C PRO A 151 0.37 -4.42 -16.88
N ALA A 152 -0.14 -5.23 -17.82
CA ALA A 152 -0.01 -4.92 -19.25
C ALA A 152 -0.86 -3.70 -19.67
N ASP A 153 -1.87 -3.34 -18.86
CA ASP A 153 -2.70 -2.15 -19.10
C ASP A 153 -2.05 -0.84 -18.62
N ASP A 154 -0.97 -0.90 -17.82
CA ASP A 154 -0.36 0.29 -17.20
C ASP A 154 -0.01 1.41 -18.20
N PRO A 155 0.54 1.13 -19.40
CA PRO A 155 0.78 2.17 -20.40
C PRO A 155 -0.51 2.83 -20.89
N ALA A 156 -1.59 2.07 -21.09
CA ALA A 156 -2.88 2.60 -21.51
C ALA A 156 -3.55 3.42 -20.39
N ILE A 157 -3.48 2.93 -19.15
CA ILE A 157 -3.97 3.65 -17.96
C ILE A 157 -3.23 4.98 -17.81
N ARG A 158 -1.90 4.98 -17.98
CA ARG A 158 -1.09 6.20 -17.92
C ARG A 158 -1.52 7.22 -18.98
N ARG A 159 -1.71 6.79 -20.22
CA ARG A 159 -2.22 7.65 -21.31
C ARG A 159 -3.61 8.23 -21.00
N CYS A 160 -4.48 7.47 -20.34
CA CYS A 160 -5.80 7.94 -19.95
C CYS A 160 -5.77 8.95 -18.79
N LEU A 161 -4.92 8.74 -17.77
CA LEU A 161 -4.89 9.59 -16.57
C LEU A 161 -4.04 10.85 -16.75
N ALA A 162 -2.99 10.81 -17.58
CA ALA A 162 -2.08 11.94 -17.74
C ALA A 162 -2.77 13.27 -18.12
N PRO A 163 -3.73 13.31 -19.07
CA PRO A 163 -4.44 14.56 -19.39
C PRO A 163 -5.18 15.17 -18.19
N TRP A 164 -5.77 14.37 -17.30
CA TRP A 164 -6.47 14.89 -16.11
C TRP A 164 -5.50 15.48 -15.09
N LEU A 165 -4.35 14.85 -14.90
CA LEU A 165 -3.31 15.39 -14.03
C LEU A 165 -2.70 16.68 -14.62
N GLN A 166 -2.60 16.78 -15.95
CA GLN A 166 -2.10 17.98 -16.63
C GLN A 166 -3.10 19.14 -16.63
N ALA A 167 -4.41 18.85 -16.68
CA ALA A 167 -5.46 19.86 -16.71
C ALA A 167 -5.66 20.56 -15.34
N THR A 168 -5.41 19.85 -14.23
CA THR A 168 -5.60 20.41 -12.90
C THR A 168 -4.38 21.14 -12.35
N ARG A 169 -4.62 22.17 -11.53
CA ARG A 169 -3.60 22.81 -10.69
C ARG A 169 -3.27 22.01 -9.42
N ARG A 170 -3.98 20.91 -9.15
CA ARG A 170 -3.83 20.06 -7.95
C ARG A 170 -3.56 18.58 -8.30
N PRO A 171 -2.53 18.25 -9.12
CA PRO A 171 -2.32 16.89 -9.59
C PRO A 171 -2.01 15.90 -8.45
N ALA A 172 -1.30 16.36 -7.41
CA ALA A 172 -1.03 15.56 -6.22
C ALA A 172 -2.33 15.17 -5.50
N ASP A 173 -3.24 16.13 -5.29
CA ASP A 173 -4.52 15.86 -4.63
C ASP A 173 -5.42 14.97 -5.47
N LEU A 174 -5.41 15.13 -6.79
CA LEU A 174 -6.16 14.24 -7.69
C LEU A 174 -5.69 12.79 -7.55
N VAL A 175 -4.38 12.53 -7.49
CA VAL A 175 -3.86 11.18 -7.25
C VAL A 175 -4.20 10.67 -5.85
N GLN A 176 -4.14 11.52 -4.82
CA GLN A 176 -4.56 11.15 -3.46
C GLN A 176 -6.07 10.84 -3.40
N ALA A 177 -6.91 11.57 -4.15
CA ALA A 177 -8.33 11.30 -4.32
C ALA A 177 -8.56 9.93 -4.96
N LEU A 178 -7.81 9.59 -6.01
CA LEU A 178 -7.89 8.28 -6.66
C LEU A 178 -7.47 7.15 -5.71
N PHE A 179 -6.46 7.34 -4.85
CA PHE A 179 -6.08 6.38 -3.81
C PHE A 179 -7.15 6.20 -2.73
N ASP A 180 -7.77 7.29 -2.28
CA ASP A 180 -8.85 7.24 -1.30
C ASP A 180 -10.10 6.57 -1.89
N LEU A 181 -10.40 6.88 -3.16
CA LEU A 181 -11.46 6.23 -3.92
C LEU A 181 -11.19 4.72 -4.04
N ALA A 182 -9.98 4.31 -4.39
CA ALA A 182 -9.58 2.91 -4.51
C ALA A 182 -9.73 2.13 -3.20
N SER A 183 -9.47 2.81 -2.08
CA SER A 183 -9.47 2.21 -0.74
C SER A 183 -10.87 2.12 -0.13
N ARG A 184 -11.75 3.09 -0.42
CA ARG A 184 -13.08 3.21 0.21
C ARG A 184 -14.22 2.72 -0.69
N LEU A 185 -14.22 3.10 -1.96
CA LEU A 185 -15.39 2.94 -2.85
C LEU A 185 -15.12 1.98 -4.01
N CYS A 186 -14.02 2.19 -4.74
CA CYS A 186 -13.63 1.39 -5.89
C CYS A 186 -12.76 0.19 -5.48
N THR A 187 -13.27 -0.60 -4.52
CA THR A 187 -12.61 -1.84 -4.08
C THR A 187 -12.85 -2.97 -5.09
N LYS A 188 -12.44 -4.20 -4.77
CA LYS A 188 -12.69 -5.37 -5.64
C LYS A 188 -14.17 -5.53 -5.99
N ALA A 189 -15.07 -5.34 -5.02
CA ALA A 189 -16.51 -5.23 -5.20
C ALA A 189 -16.90 -3.76 -4.97
N PRO A 190 -16.96 -2.94 -6.03
CA PRO A 190 -17.06 -1.50 -5.88
C PRO A 190 -18.47 -1.04 -5.48
N ARG A 191 -18.55 0.02 -4.68
CA ARG A 191 -19.80 0.73 -4.37
C ARG A 191 -20.07 1.80 -5.43
N CYS A 192 -20.39 1.36 -6.64
CA CYS A 192 -20.53 2.27 -7.79
C CYS A 192 -21.63 3.31 -7.63
N SER A 193 -22.64 3.09 -6.77
CA SER A 193 -23.73 4.05 -6.52
C SER A 193 -23.35 5.19 -5.56
N GLU A 194 -22.26 5.03 -4.81
CA GLU A 194 -21.70 6.03 -3.88
C GLU A 194 -20.51 6.77 -4.50
N CYS A 195 -20.09 6.39 -5.72
CA CYS A 195 -18.86 6.87 -6.34
C CYS A 195 -19.08 8.23 -7.03
N PRO A 196 -18.28 9.28 -6.73
CA PRO A 196 -18.43 10.59 -7.38
C PRO A 196 -18.20 10.52 -8.90
N ALA A 197 -17.40 9.54 -9.34
CA ALA A 197 -17.06 9.33 -10.74
C ALA A 197 -18.08 8.46 -11.51
N GLN A 198 -19.18 8.04 -10.87
CA GLN A 198 -20.04 6.98 -11.39
C GLN A 198 -20.65 7.25 -12.78
N ALA A 199 -21.00 8.51 -13.07
CA ALA A 199 -21.63 8.89 -14.34
C ALA A 199 -20.65 8.84 -15.51
N ALA A 200 -19.37 9.10 -15.26
CA ALA A 200 -18.31 9.13 -16.27
C ALA A 200 -17.47 7.84 -16.32
N CYS A 201 -17.68 6.91 -15.39
CA CYS A 201 -16.88 5.69 -15.28
C CYS A 201 -17.34 4.63 -16.28
N ARG A 202 -16.45 4.29 -17.23
CA ARG A 202 -16.70 3.31 -18.29
C ARG A 202 -17.05 1.91 -17.75
N ALA A 203 -16.53 1.53 -16.58
CA ALA A 203 -16.82 0.24 -15.96
C ALA A 203 -18.03 0.25 -15.01
N ALA A 204 -18.52 1.42 -14.57
CA ALA A 204 -19.57 1.48 -13.54
C ALA A 204 -20.89 0.80 -13.93
N PRO A 205 -21.41 0.93 -15.18
CA PRO A 205 -22.61 0.22 -15.61
C PRO A 205 -22.49 -1.30 -15.46
N LEU A 206 -21.34 -1.87 -15.85
CA LEU A 206 -21.08 -3.31 -15.77
C LEU A 206 -21.24 -3.85 -14.34
N PHE A 207 -20.78 -3.10 -13.33
CA PHE A 207 -20.90 -3.50 -11.93
C PHE A 207 -22.32 -3.34 -11.38
N ARG A 208 -23.03 -2.27 -11.75
CA ARG A 208 -24.40 -2.02 -11.27
C ARG A 208 -25.42 -3.01 -11.84
N GLU A 209 -25.21 -3.41 -13.09
CA GLU A 209 -26.03 -4.38 -13.80
C GLU A 209 -25.69 -5.84 -13.43
N GLY A 210 -24.70 -6.06 -12.56
CA GLY A 210 -24.26 -7.40 -12.17
C GLY A 210 -23.57 -8.19 -13.29
N ARG A 211 -23.13 -7.52 -14.37
CA ARG A 211 -22.48 -8.15 -15.54
C ARG A 211 -21.02 -8.53 -15.29
N VAL A 212 -20.46 -8.19 -14.13
CA VAL A 212 -19.08 -8.51 -13.78
C VAL A 212 -19.02 -9.71 -12.83
N ALA A 213 -18.49 -10.82 -13.31
CA ALA A 213 -18.09 -11.93 -12.45
C ALA A 213 -16.86 -11.51 -11.61
N ILE A 214 -17.07 -11.26 -10.32
CA ILE A 214 -15.98 -10.86 -9.42
C ILE A 214 -15.10 -12.09 -9.15
N PRO A 215 -13.84 -12.14 -9.64
CA PRO A 215 -13.01 -13.31 -9.49
C PRO A 215 -12.71 -13.51 -8.01
N ARG A 216 -12.61 -14.75 -7.54
CA ARG A 216 -12.18 -15.02 -6.15
C ARG A 216 -10.81 -14.40 -5.86
N ARG A 217 -9.94 -14.27 -6.87
CA ARG A 217 -8.62 -13.63 -6.80
C ARG A 217 -8.47 -12.62 -7.94
N SER A 218 -8.15 -11.37 -7.62
CA SER A 218 -7.93 -10.31 -8.64
C SER A 218 -6.50 -10.29 -9.18
N VAL A 219 -5.56 -10.89 -8.47
CA VAL A 219 -4.15 -11.03 -8.87
C VAL A 219 -3.69 -12.44 -8.48
N ARG A 220 -2.86 -13.07 -9.30
CA ARG A 220 -2.19 -14.32 -8.95
C ARG A 220 -1.38 -14.09 -7.68
N ARG A 221 -1.63 -14.89 -6.64
CA ARG A 221 -0.83 -14.82 -5.40
C ARG A 221 0.62 -15.12 -5.78
N ALA A 222 1.56 -14.32 -5.30
CA ALA A 222 2.97 -14.67 -5.40
C ALA A 222 3.15 -16.08 -4.80
N ASN A 223 3.94 -16.92 -5.46
CA ASN A 223 4.27 -18.24 -4.92
C ASN A 223 5.14 -18.03 -3.68
N GLU A 224 4.50 -18.04 -2.52
CA GLU A 224 5.18 -18.01 -1.24
C GLU A 224 5.79 -19.40 -1.00
N ARG A 225 7.06 -19.45 -0.59
CA ARG A 225 7.71 -20.72 -0.25
C ARG A 225 7.12 -21.25 1.06
N HIS A 226 6.68 -22.49 1.04
CA HIS A 226 6.29 -23.28 2.20
C HIS A 226 7.29 -24.41 2.37
N HIS A 227 7.77 -24.61 3.59
CA HIS A 227 8.61 -25.76 3.93
C HIS A 227 7.73 -26.91 4.37
N ALA A 228 7.76 -28.01 3.62
CA ALA A 228 7.01 -29.24 3.91
C ALA A 228 5.55 -28.95 4.36
N ASP A 229 5.19 -29.47 5.53
CA ASP A 229 3.87 -29.40 6.16
C ASP A 229 3.70 -28.19 7.10
N LYS A 230 4.63 -27.22 7.06
CA LYS A 230 4.56 -26.06 7.95
C LYS A 230 3.31 -25.20 7.67
N PRO A 231 2.58 -24.76 8.73
CA PRO A 231 1.31 -24.04 8.60
C PRO A 231 1.45 -22.63 8.00
N HIS A 232 2.67 -22.12 7.91
CA HIS A 232 2.95 -20.76 7.47
C HIS A 232 4.02 -20.72 6.38
N PRO A 233 4.00 -19.70 5.53
CA PRO A 233 5.05 -19.47 4.56
C PRO A 233 6.35 -18.99 5.24
N ASP A 234 7.50 -19.22 4.59
CA ASP A 234 8.86 -18.87 5.04
C ASP A 234 8.97 -17.46 5.64
N ARG A 235 8.27 -16.48 5.04
CA ARG A 235 8.32 -15.08 5.48
C ARG A 235 7.83 -14.87 6.91
N ILE A 236 6.94 -15.72 7.41
CA ILE A 236 6.43 -15.63 8.78
C ILE A 236 7.50 -16.06 9.77
N TYR A 237 8.17 -17.19 9.51
CA TYR A 237 9.29 -17.68 10.31
C TYR A 237 10.48 -16.71 10.29
N ARG A 238 10.82 -16.14 9.12
CA ARG A 238 11.81 -15.05 9.02
C ARG A 238 11.46 -13.88 9.94
N GLY A 239 10.19 -13.47 9.96
CA GLY A 239 9.69 -12.41 10.83
C GLY A 239 9.79 -12.76 12.32
N ARG A 240 9.55 -14.02 12.70
CA ARG A 240 9.71 -14.51 14.07
C ARG A 240 11.16 -14.45 14.52
N ILE A 241 12.10 -14.93 13.70
CA ILE A 241 13.56 -14.86 13.99
C ILE A 241 13.97 -13.40 14.21
N LEU A 242 13.61 -12.50 13.28
CA LEU A 242 13.97 -11.08 13.40
C LEU A 242 13.36 -10.44 14.65
N ARG A 243 12.12 -10.79 15.01
CA ARG A 243 11.49 -10.29 16.24
C ARG A 243 12.24 -10.75 17.49
N LEU A 244 12.62 -12.03 17.57
CA LEU A 244 13.40 -12.55 18.70
C LEU A 244 14.73 -11.78 18.84
N VAL A 245 15.49 -11.67 17.75
CA VAL A 245 16.79 -10.97 17.76
C VAL A 245 16.63 -9.48 18.07
N THR A 246 15.55 -8.84 17.61
CA THR A 246 15.22 -7.45 17.94
C THR A 246 14.97 -7.27 19.43
N THR A 247 14.27 -8.22 20.06
CA THR A 247 13.79 -8.13 21.45
C THR A 247 14.86 -8.52 22.44
N GLU A 248 15.61 -9.59 22.16
CA GLU A 248 16.62 -10.16 23.07
C GLU A 248 18.05 -9.68 22.78
N GLY A 249 18.26 -9.04 21.62
CA GLY A 249 19.57 -8.55 21.16
C GLY A 249 20.50 -9.65 20.66
N ALA A 250 20.63 -10.76 21.42
CA ALA A 250 21.48 -11.90 21.09
C ALA A 250 20.71 -13.21 21.27
N VAL A 251 20.59 -13.99 20.21
CA VAL A 251 19.82 -15.24 20.23
C VAL A 251 20.71 -16.40 19.80
N PRO A 252 20.94 -17.43 20.65
CA PRO A 252 21.64 -18.64 20.23
C PRO A 252 20.93 -19.32 19.06
N VAL A 253 21.71 -19.80 18.07
CA VAL A 253 21.15 -20.63 16.99
C VAL A 253 20.71 -21.99 17.53
N ALA A 254 21.46 -22.52 18.50
CA ALA A 254 21.08 -23.71 19.26
C ALA A 254 19.73 -23.46 19.96
N GLY A 255 18.76 -24.34 19.71
CA GLY A 255 17.41 -24.22 20.26
C GLY A 255 16.52 -23.14 19.60
N LEU A 256 16.95 -22.47 18.52
CA LEU A 256 16.13 -21.46 17.85
C LEU A 256 14.86 -22.05 17.21
N GLY A 257 14.95 -23.25 16.65
CA GLY A 257 13.85 -23.90 15.93
C GLY A 257 12.54 -23.95 16.72
N PRO A 258 12.51 -24.60 17.90
CA PRO A 258 11.31 -24.66 18.76
C PRO A 258 10.76 -23.28 19.16
N ARG A 259 11.61 -22.26 19.24
CA ARG A 259 11.21 -20.89 19.62
C ARG A 259 10.47 -20.15 18.51
N ILE A 260 10.75 -20.49 17.24
CA ILE A 260 10.05 -19.90 16.09
C ILE A 260 8.92 -20.78 15.56
N ASP A 261 8.92 -22.06 15.93
CA ASP A 261 7.94 -23.05 15.51
C ASP A 261 7.79 -24.16 16.58
N PRO A 262 6.66 -24.25 17.30
CA PRO A 262 6.45 -25.31 18.28
C PRO A 262 6.51 -26.73 17.71
N GLY A 263 6.23 -26.89 16.40
CA GLY A 263 6.32 -28.15 15.67
C GLY A 263 7.67 -28.39 15.00
N PHE A 264 8.74 -27.72 15.43
CA PHE A 264 10.07 -27.87 14.85
C PHE A 264 10.64 -29.27 15.12
N GLN A 265 11.05 -29.98 14.06
CA GLN A 265 11.65 -31.31 14.11
C GLN A 265 13.11 -31.19 13.66
N PRO A 266 14.11 -31.35 14.55
CA PRO A 266 15.52 -31.12 14.24
C PRO A 266 16.01 -31.86 12.98
N ASP A 267 15.65 -33.13 12.82
CA ASP A 267 16.13 -33.95 11.70
C ASP A 267 15.59 -33.50 10.34
N ARG A 268 14.40 -32.87 10.31
CA ARG A 268 13.73 -32.44 9.08
C ARG A 268 13.90 -30.95 8.79
N ASP A 269 14.01 -30.12 9.82
CA ASP A 269 13.86 -28.67 9.68
C ASP A 269 15.18 -27.89 9.84
N THR A 270 16.25 -28.52 10.34
CA THR A 270 17.53 -27.83 10.60
C THR A 270 18.13 -27.23 9.33
N ALA A 271 18.16 -27.99 8.22
CA ALA A 271 18.68 -27.50 6.94
C ALA A 271 17.86 -26.31 6.40
N TRP A 272 16.53 -26.35 6.57
CA TRP A 272 15.64 -25.25 6.17
C TRP A 272 15.88 -24.00 7.01
N LEU A 273 16.02 -24.15 8.34
CA LEU A 273 16.34 -23.05 9.25
C LEU A 273 17.69 -22.43 8.88
N GLU A 274 18.74 -23.24 8.70
CA GLU A 274 20.06 -22.74 8.32
C GLU A 274 20.04 -22.01 6.97
N ALA A 275 19.34 -22.54 5.95
CA ALA A 275 19.14 -21.84 4.69
C ALA A 275 18.35 -20.52 4.84
N MET A 276 17.42 -20.46 5.80
CA MET A 276 16.70 -19.22 6.13
C MET A 276 17.61 -18.18 6.81
N LEU A 277 18.44 -18.62 7.75
CA LEU A 277 19.42 -17.78 8.44
C LEU A 277 20.47 -17.25 7.47
N ALA A 278 21.01 -18.10 6.59
CA ALA A 278 21.95 -17.70 5.55
C ALA A 278 21.38 -16.58 4.67
N ARG A 279 20.11 -16.69 4.25
CA ARG A 279 19.42 -15.64 3.49
C ARG A 279 19.26 -14.34 4.29
N LEU A 280 18.88 -14.42 5.57
CA LEU A 280 18.75 -13.22 6.43
C LEU A 280 20.10 -12.52 6.64
N ILE A 281 21.18 -13.29 6.74
CA ILE A 281 22.55 -12.76 6.85
C ILE A 281 22.99 -12.12 5.53
N ALA A 282 22.78 -12.80 4.40
CA ALA A 282 23.09 -12.27 3.07
C ALA A 282 22.30 -10.99 2.73
N ASP A 283 21.04 -10.91 3.20
CA ASP A 283 20.22 -9.71 3.07
C ASP A 283 20.68 -8.54 3.98
N GLY A 284 21.68 -8.77 4.83
CA GLY A 284 22.17 -7.78 5.80
C GLY A 284 21.20 -7.52 6.96
N LEU A 285 20.28 -8.45 7.25
CA LEU A 285 19.29 -8.31 8.32
C LEU A 285 19.75 -8.92 9.64
N LEU A 286 20.73 -9.83 9.59
CA LEU A 286 21.33 -10.51 10.74
C LEU A 286 22.83 -10.66 10.56
N ARG A 287 23.53 -10.88 11.68
CA ARG A 287 24.91 -11.39 11.72
C ARG A 287 24.95 -12.60 12.65
N ARG A 288 25.77 -13.60 12.29
CA ARG A 288 26.10 -14.74 13.17
C ARG A 288 27.51 -14.57 13.73
N THR A 289 27.70 -14.72 15.03
CA THR A 289 29.02 -14.66 15.68
C THR A 289 29.03 -15.64 16.86
N ARG A 290 30.00 -16.56 16.90
CA ARG A 290 30.13 -17.58 17.96
C ARG A 290 28.80 -18.31 18.24
N GLY A 291 28.09 -18.74 17.19
CA GLY A 291 26.81 -19.44 17.32
C GLY A 291 25.61 -18.59 17.74
N GLN A 292 25.75 -17.27 17.91
CA GLN A 292 24.66 -16.35 18.23
C GLN A 292 24.27 -15.48 17.05
N LEU A 293 22.97 -15.23 16.89
CA LEU A 293 22.40 -14.26 15.97
C LEU A 293 22.26 -12.91 16.66
N ARG A 294 22.65 -11.85 15.95
CA ARG A 294 22.51 -10.46 16.37
C ARG A 294 22.07 -9.61 15.20
N LEU A 295 21.51 -8.43 15.47
CA LEU A 295 21.37 -7.42 14.44
C LEU A 295 22.77 -6.97 13.96
N PRO A 296 22.94 -6.58 12.69
CA PRO A 296 24.20 -6.08 12.18
C PRO A 296 24.64 -4.84 12.96
N ALA A 297 25.90 -4.82 13.39
CA ALA A 297 26.54 -3.60 13.82
C ALA A 297 26.71 -2.66 12.61
N THR A 298 26.80 -1.35 12.86
CA THR A 298 27.24 -0.40 11.83
C THR A 298 28.60 -0.86 11.30
N PRO A 299 28.86 -0.92 9.99
CA PRO A 299 30.24 -0.88 9.55
C PRO A 299 30.82 0.43 10.10
N ALA A 300 31.89 0.36 10.89
CA ALA A 300 32.61 1.54 11.31
C ALA A 300 33.07 2.28 10.04
N ARG A 301 32.61 3.51 9.85
CA ARG A 301 33.20 4.43 8.87
C ARG A 301 33.44 5.78 9.54
N PRO A 302 34.51 6.49 9.13
CA PRO A 302 35.19 7.48 9.96
C PRO A 302 34.28 8.68 10.23
N ALA A 303 34.49 9.30 11.38
CA ALA A 303 33.77 10.48 11.84
C ALA A 303 33.64 11.51 10.70
N LEU A 304 32.40 11.70 10.23
CA LEU A 304 32.04 12.87 9.44
C LEU A 304 32.25 14.09 10.36
N ARG A 305 33.34 14.81 10.12
CA ARG A 305 33.62 16.08 10.78
C ARG A 305 32.53 17.08 10.43
N ASP A 306 32.11 17.78 11.47
CA ASP A 306 31.38 19.03 11.56
C ASP A 306 30.03 19.17 10.84
N ARG A 307 29.04 19.47 11.68
CA ARG A 307 27.64 19.73 11.34
C ARG A 307 27.52 20.88 10.34
N ALA A 308 26.92 20.60 9.18
CA ALA A 308 26.29 21.65 8.40
C ALA A 308 25.06 22.20 9.16
N PRO A 309 24.81 23.52 9.15
CA PRO A 309 23.63 24.09 9.77
C PRO A 309 22.36 23.61 9.05
N ARG A 310 21.26 23.50 9.82
CA ARG A 310 19.92 23.20 9.28
C ARG A 310 19.65 24.11 8.07
N PRO A 311 19.25 23.58 6.90
CA PRO A 311 18.82 24.46 5.83
C PRO A 311 17.60 25.25 6.31
N ALA A 312 17.68 26.58 6.15
CA ALA A 312 16.57 27.48 6.37
C ALA A 312 15.37 26.97 5.55
N SER A 313 14.20 27.02 6.16
CA SER A 313 12.93 26.74 5.51
C SER A 313 12.87 27.51 4.20
N LEU A 314 12.80 26.81 3.06
CA LEU A 314 12.45 27.39 1.77
C LEU A 314 11.06 28.01 1.91
N GLU A 315 11.00 29.30 2.23
CA GLU A 315 9.79 30.10 2.05
C GLU A 315 9.55 30.24 0.54
N LEU A 316 8.73 29.33 0.02
CA LEU A 316 8.11 29.46 -1.29
C LEU A 316 6.72 30.12 -1.13
N PRO A 317 6.24 30.86 -2.15
CA PRO A 317 5.19 31.87 -1.99
C PRO A 317 3.89 31.27 -1.47
N ARG A 318 3.28 31.95 -0.49
CA ARG A 318 1.97 31.62 0.10
C ARG A 318 0.86 31.74 -0.95
N GLY A 319 0.67 30.68 -1.72
CA GLY A 319 -0.48 30.48 -2.61
C GLY A 319 -1.63 29.80 -1.87
N ALA A 320 -2.52 30.61 -1.31
CA ALA A 320 -3.93 30.34 -0.97
C ALA A 320 -4.34 28.91 -0.56
N PHE A 321 -4.08 28.54 0.70
CA PHE A 321 -4.97 27.63 1.42
C PHE A 321 -6.13 28.46 2.01
N ARG A 322 -7.31 28.41 1.38
CA ARG A 322 -8.55 28.90 1.99
C ARG A 322 -8.88 28.00 3.18
N LYS A 323 -8.93 28.58 4.38
CA LYS A 323 -9.70 28.02 5.49
C LYS A 323 -11.18 27.98 5.07
N PRO A 324 -11.97 26.94 5.39
CA PRO A 324 -13.42 27.01 5.24
C PRO A 324 -13.93 28.13 6.14
N HIS A 325 -14.55 29.15 5.53
CA HIS A 325 -15.14 30.28 6.23
C HIS A 325 -16.42 29.86 6.95
N ASP A 326 -16.56 30.44 8.14
CA ASP A 326 -17.78 30.67 8.88
C ASP A 326 -18.94 31.15 7.98
N GLN A 327 -20.14 30.67 8.29
CA GLN A 327 -21.40 31.20 7.76
C GLN A 327 -21.62 32.64 8.25
N PRO A 328 -22.24 33.52 7.46
CA PRO A 328 -22.64 34.84 7.93
C PRO A 328 -24.04 34.78 8.54
N ASP A 329 -24.13 34.91 9.86
CA ASP A 329 -25.36 35.37 10.52
C ASP A 329 -25.32 36.90 10.58
N GLY A 330 -26.06 37.55 9.70
CA GLY A 330 -26.49 38.93 9.92
C GLY A 330 -27.73 38.92 10.79
N PHE A 331 -27.71 39.64 11.91
CA PHE A 331 -28.76 40.58 12.36
C PHE A 331 -28.41 41.15 13.75
N GLY A 332 -28.59 42.47 13.89
CA GLY A 332 -28.86 43.10 15.19
C GLY A 332 -27.67 43.72 15.93
N ARG A 333 -27.41 45.00 15.65
CA ARG A 333 -26.77 45.92 16.61
C ARG A 333 -27.62 45.98 17.88
N LEU A 334 -27.02 45.91 19.06
CA LEU A 334 -27.37 46.75 20.21
C LEU A 334 -26.17 46.88 21.15
N ASN A 335 -25.89 48.13 21.52
CA ASN A 335 -24.92 48.57 22.52
C ASN A 335 -25.28 48.02 23.91
N MET A 336 -24.27 47.71 24.74
CA MET A 336 -24.11 48.19 26.12
C MET A 336 -23.10 47.34 26.92
N GLY A 337 -22.27 48.03 27.71
CA GLY A 337 -22.03 47.58 29.08
C GLY A 337 -20.76 46.76 29.36
N ALA A 338 -19.80 47.42 29.98
CA ALA A 338 -18.66 46.84 30.67
C ALA A 338 -19.04 45.74 31.69
N SER A 339 -18.18 44.73 31.86
CA SER A 339 -17.61 44.41 33.18
C SER A 339 -16.60 43.26 33.09
N ARG A 340 -15.45 43.49 33.72
CA ARG A 340 -14.48 42.47 34.11
C ARG A 340 -15.07 41.69 35.28
N GLN A 341 -14.96 40.35 35.28
CA GLN A 341 -14.71 39.61 36.52
C GLN A 341 -14.15 38.21 36.29
N ARG A 342 -13.16 37.89 37.14
CA ARG A 342 -12.49 36.60 37.30
C ARG A 342 -13.40 35.65 38.08
N CYS A 343 -13.24 34.34 37.86
CA CYS A 343 -13.03 33.29 38.90
C CYS A 343 -13.14 31.90 38.25
N GLN A 344 -12.06 31.13 38.16
CA GLN A 344 -11.57 30.13 39.13
C GLN A 344 -11.94 28.68 38.76
N ARG A 345 -10.87 27.95 38.38
CA ARG A 345 -10.53 26.54 38.64
C ARG A 345 -11.61 25.65 39.28
N ARG A 346 -11.89 24.50 38.63
CA ARG A 346 -12.05 23.20 39.32
C ARG A 346 -11.33 22.09 38.56
N LEU A 347 -10.62 21.28 39.35
CA LEU A 347 -9.74 20.18 39.00
C LEU A 347 -10.51 18.84 39.02
N LEU A 348 -10.13 17.96 38.07
CA LEU A 348 -9.86 16.52 38.18
C LEU A 348 -10.90 15.56 38.83
N ARG A 349 -11.29 14.51 38.08
CA ARG A 349 -10.81 13.11 38.28
C ARG A 349 -11.32 12.11 37.20
N PRO A 350 -10.58 11.02 36.90
CA PRO A 350 -10.88 10.07 35.82
C PRO A 350 -11.49 8.73 36.29
N CYS A 351 -12.33 8.11 35.46
CA CYS A 351 -12.96 6.81 35.70
C CYS A 351 -12.03 5.62 35.35
N ARG A 352 -11.84 4.71 36.32
CA ARG A 352 -11.28 3.35 36.13
C ARG A 352 -12.43 2.37 35.85
N TRP A 353 -12.27 1.48 34.87
CA TRP A 353 -13.11 0.28 34.72
C TRP A 353 -12.30 -0.96 35.09
N ARG A 354 -12.79 -1.71 36.08
CA ARG A 354 -12.27 -3.01 36.53
C ARG A 354 -12.77 -4.14 35.62
N SER A 355 -11.89 -5.09 35.40
CA SER A 355 -12.13 -6.40 34.83
C SER A 355 -12.95 -7.30 35.76
N VAL A 356 -13.88 -8.09 35.21
CA VAL A 356 -14.41 -9.29 35.87
C VAL A 356 -14.15 -10.50 34.97
N ARG A 357 -13.37 -11.46 35.49
CA ARG A 357 -13.28 -12.84 34.99
C ARG A 357 -14.42 -13.66 35.62
N ARG A 358 -15.04 -14.56 34.86
CA ARG A 358 -15.63 -15.79 35.41
C ARG A 358 -15.24 -16.98 34.53
N ARG A 359 -14.80 -18.05 35.19
CA ARG A 359 -14.53 -19.39 34.65
C ARG A 359 -15.87 -20.12 34.42
N GLY A 360 -15.85 -21.08 33.50
CA GLY A 360 -17.05 -21.73 32.95
C GLY A 360 -17.61 -22.93 33.72
N ALA A 361 -18.56 -23.59 33.07
CA ALA A 361 -18.97 -24.98 33.28
C ALA A 361 -19.68 -25.49 32.01
N VAL A 362 -19.55 -26.80 31.78
CA VAL A 362 -20.01 -27.59 30.64
C VAL A 362 -21.46 -28.06 30.86
N GLY A 363 -22.22 -28.29 29.77
CA GLY A 363 -23.47 -29.04 29.79
C GLY A 363 -24.28 -28.89 28.51
N GLY A 364 -24.46 -29.98 27.75
CA GLY A 364 -25.11 -30.00 26.44
C GLY A 364 -26.64 -29.94 26.46
N GLY A 365 -27.24 -29.85 25.27
CA GLY A 365 -28.69 -29.96 25.09
C GLY A 365 -29.17 -29.33 23.78
N SER A 366 -29.60 -30.19 22.86
CA SER A 366 -30.25 -29.91 21.58
C SER A 366 -31.48 -29.00 21.68
N GLY A 367 -31.71 -28.17 20.67
CA GLY A 367 -32.97 -27.42 20.52
C GLY A 367 -32.98 -26.51 19.32
N SER A 368 -33.45 -27.03 18.19
CA SER A 368 -33.85 -26.26 17.01
C SER A 368 -34.98 -25.30 17.36
N ARG A 369 -34.88 -24.03 16.94
CA ARG A 369 -36.02 -23.14 16.69
C ARG A 369 -35.56 -21.92 15.88
N GLY A 370 -36.13 -21.80 14.69
CA GLY A 370 -35.87 -20.73 13.74
C GLY A 370 -36.26 -19.35 14.29
N ARG A 371 -35.53 -18.32 13.82
CA ARG A 371 -35.92 -16.91 13.97
C ARG A 371 -36.28 -16.36 12.59
N PRO A 372 -37.33 -15.50 12.51
CA PRO A 372 -37.91 -15.04 11.26
C PRO A 372 -37.07 -13.94 10.61
N PRO A 373 -37.24 -13.69 9.28
CA PRO A 373 -36.50 -12.67 8.57
C PRO A 373 -36.99 -11.26 8.89
N TRP A 374 -36.03 -10.35 9.08
CA TRP A 374 -36.24 -8.92 9.25
C TRP A 374 -36.83 -8.31 7.97
N ARG A 375 -37.96 -7.62 8.13
CA ARG A 375 -38.68 -6.89 7.07
C ARG A 375 -38.02 -5.52 6.85
N HIS A 376 -37.74 -5.18 5.59
CA HIS A 376 -37.39 -3.82 5.15
C HIS A 376 -38.63 -2.90 5.21
N PRO A 377 -38.48 -1.61 5.56
CA PRO A 377 -39.53 -0.62 5.35
C PRO A 377 -39.65 -0.30 3.86
N ARG A 378 -40.87 -0.42 3.36
CA ARG A 378 -41.33 0.07 2.05
C ARG A 378 -41.19 1.60 2.03
N TYR A 379 -40.46 2.14 1.06
CA TYR A 379 -40.66 3.53 0.64
C TYR A 379 -41.56 3.54 -0.60
N GLN A 380 -42.66 4.27 -0.47
CA GLN A 380 -43.70 4.46 -1.46
C GLN A 380 -43.22 5.37 -2.60
N ARG A 381 -43.77 5.11 -3.79
CA ARG A 381 -43.63 5.90 -5.02
C ARG A 381 -44.39 7.22 -4.93
N SER A 382 -43.90 8.24 -5.65
CA SER A 382 -44.64 9.19 -6.54
C SER A 382 -43.62 10.18 -7.17
N PRO A 383 -43.92 10.90 -8.28
CA PRO A 383 -44.13 10.45 -9.66
C PRO A 383 -43.16 11.17 -10.65
N PRO A 384 -43.17 10.90 -11.98
CA PRO A 384 -42.13 11.31 -12.91
C PRO A 384 -42.42 12.67 -13.56
N ALA A 385 -41.42 13.55 -13.60
CA ALA A 385 -41.43 14.75 -14.43
C ALA A 385 -40.00 15.13 -14.84
N LEU A 386 -39.45 14.43 -15.84
CA LEU A 386 -38.59 14.99 -16.90
C LEU A 386 -38.28 13.90 -17.94
N ALA A 387 -39.34 13.40 -18.58
CA ALA A 387 -39.27 12.55 -19.77
C ALA A 387 -40.00 13.27 -20.90
N ALA A 388 -39.37 14.30 -21.45
CA ALA A 388 -39.73 14.92 -22.72
C ALA A 388 -38.58 15.84 -23.12
N LEU A 389 -37.62 15.30 -23.87
CA LEU A 389 -36.74 15.95 -24.84
C LEU A 389 -35.69 14.92 -25.24
N LEU A 390 -35.59 14.66 -26.55
CA LEU A 390 -34.77 13.66 -27.24
C LEU A 390 -35.46 12.32 -27.59
N GLU A 391 -36.70 12.40 -28.09
CA GLU A 391 -37.10 11.55 -29.22
C GLU A 391 -36.73 12.29 -30.51
N GLY A 392 -35.86 11.70 -31.32
CA GLY A 392 -35.53 12.25 -32.64
C GLY A 392 -34.14 11.90 -33.14
N ALA A 393 -33.87 10.61 -33.44
CA ALA A 393 -32.99 10.20 -34.54
C ALA A 393 -32.98 8.66 -34.68
N SER A 394 -33.77 8.21 -35.65
CA SER A 394 -33.68 7.00 -36.49
C SER A 394 -32.78 5.83 -36.09
N ARG A 395 -33.44 4.66 -36.04
CA ARG A 395 -32.88 3.31 -36.05
C ARG A 395 -32.28 2.99 -37.44
N GLN A 396 -31.07 2.44 -37.48
CA GLN A 396 -30.66 1.45 -38.49
C GLN A 396 -29.82 0.34 -37.82
N PRO A 397 -30.16 -0.95 -38.00
CA PRO A 397 -29.33 -2.06 -37.53
C PRO A 397 -28.27 -2.44 -38.57
N LEU A 398 -27.01 -2.55 -38.13
CA LEU A 398 -25.95 -3.18 -38.93
C LEU A 398 -26.04 -4.70 -38.80
N ASN A 399 -26.40 -5.35 -39.91
CA ASN A 399 -26.29 -6.78 -40.14
C ASN A 399 -24.80 -7.21 -40.18
N LEU A 400 -24.43 -8.22 -39.40
CA LEU A 400 -23.21 -9.01 -39.61
C LEU A 400 -23.60 -10.49 -39.70
N PRO A 401 -23.19 -11.23 -40.75
CA PRO A 401 -23.55 -12.63 -40.94
C PRO A 401 -22.70 -13.58 -40.06
N PRO A 402 -23.16 -14.84 -39.86
CA PRO A 402 -22.54 -15.77 -38.92
C PRO A 402 -21.51 -16.67 -39.61
N GLU A 403 -20.37 -16.93 -38.98
CA GLU A 403 -19.51 -18.06 -39.35
C GLU A 403 -19.52 -19.14 -38.27
N ARG A 404 -20.02 -20.32 -38.64
CA ARG A 404 -19.88 -21.58 -37.92
C ARG A 404 -18.73 -22.40 -38.51
N ALA A 405 -18.05 -23.08 -37.61
CA ALA A 405 -16.88 -23.92 -37.78
C ALA A 405 -16.99 -25.07 -38.81
N THR A 406 -15.86 -25.46 -39.38
CA THR A 406 -15.61 -26.84 -39.85
C THR A 406 -14.22 -27.34 -39.46
N LEU A 407 -14.22 -28.30 -38.52
CA LEU A 407 -13.13 -29.24 -38.28
C LEU A 407 -13.22 -30.35 -39.34
N ARG A 408 -12.13 -30.61 -40.08
CA ARG A 408 -11.94 -31.89 -40.79
C ARG A 408 -10.49 -32.38 -40.67
N ARG A 409 -10.36 -33.56 -40.05
CA ARG A 409 -9.17 -34.41 -40.00
C ARG A 409 -8.84 -34.96 -41.39
N LYS A 410 -7.55 -35.05 -41.74
CA LYS A 410 -6.99 -36.18 -42.53
C LYS A 410 -5.60 -36.56 -42.00
N ARG A 411 -5.41 -37.87 -41.83
CA ARG A 411 -4.22 -38.60 -41.36
C ARG A 411 -3.33 -39.03 -42.54
N SER A 412 -2.12 -39.49 -42.18
CA SER A 412 -1.20 -40.42 -42.89
C SER A 412 -0.06 -39.74 -43.69
N ARG A 413 1.20 -40.19 -43.69
CA ARG A 413 1.86 -41.42 -43.18
C ARG A 413 3.40 -41.25 -43.22
N LYS A 414 4.10 -41.92 -42.28
CA LYS A 414 5.40 -42.63 -42.35
C LYS A 414 6.74 -41.88 -42.58
N GLY A 415 7.70 -42.19 -41.67
CA GLY A 415 9.15 -42.18 -41.93
C GLY A 415 10.02 -41.92 -40.69
N LEU A 416 10.44 -42.98 -39.99
CA LEU A 416 11.56 -43.03 -39.01
C LEU A 416 12.48 -44.19 -39.44
N PRO A 417 13.81 -44.15 -39.20
CA PRO A 417 14.39 -44.62 -37.91
C PRO A 417 15.61 -43.77 -37.43
N ALA A 418 15.74 -43.42 -36.14
CA ALA A 418 16.35 -44.11 -34.97
C ALA A 418 17.77 -43.60 -34.64
N PRO A 419 18.13 -43.43 -33.35
CA PRO A 419 19.54 -43.52 -32.93
C PRO A 419 19.76 -44.65 -31.89
N ASP A 420 20.88 -45.35 -32.10
CA ASP A 420 21.39 -46.46 -31.29
C ASP A 420 22.16 -45.98 -30.04
N ARG A 421 22.24 -46.88 -29.06
CA ARG A 421 22.74 -46.71 -27.69
C ARG A 421 24.26 -46.93 -27.59
N SER A 422 24.79 -46.36 -26.50
CA SER A 422 25.68 -47.00 -25.50
C SER A 422 27.16 -46.60 -25.40
N ARG A 423 27.60 -46.60 -24.12
CA ARG A 423 28.97 -46.58 -23.53
C ARG A 423 29.57 -45.19 -23.28
N GLU A 424 30.25 -44.88 -22.18
CA GLU A 424 30.61 -45.57 -20.91
C GLU A 424 31.14 -44.49 -19.94
N CYS A 425 31.07 -44.73 -18.63
CA CYS A 425 31.69 -43.92 -17.59
C CYS A 425 33.23 -44.17 -17.50
N TRP A 426 34.01 -43.20 -17.01
CA TRP A 426 34.91 -43.28 -15.83
C TRP A 426 35.90 -42.08 -15.73
N ASN A 427 35.72 -41.29 -14.65
CA ASN A 427 36.68 -40.76 -13.66
C ASN A 427 38.07 -40.12 -13.96
N SER A 428 38.26 -38.99 -13.25
CA SER A 428 39.42 -38.56 -12.42
C SER A 428 40.65 -37.86 -13.05
N SER A 429 40.92 -36.61 -12.63
CA SER A 429 42.02 -36.22 -11.69
C SER A 429 42.52 -34.77 -11.83
N LYS A 430 42.69 -34.11 -10.67
CA LYS A 430 43.71 -33.09 -10.29
C LYS A 430 43.84 -31.77 -11.08
N THR A 431 43.50 -30.63 -10.47
CA THR A 431 44.42 -29.73 -9.73
C THR A 431 43.64 -28.63 -9.01
#